data_AF-A0A3N7E1Y6-F1
#
_entry.id   AF-A0A3N7E1Y6-F1
#
_cell.length_a   1.000
_cell.length_b   1.000
_cell.length_c   1.000
_cell.angle_alpha   90.00
_cell.angle_beta   90.00
_cell.angle_gamma   90.00
#
_symmetry.space_group_name_H-M   'P 1'
#
loop_
_entity.id
_entity.type
_entity.pdbx_description
1 polymer ?
#
loop_
_entity_poly.entity_id
_entity_poly.type
_entity_poly.pdbx_seq_one_letter_code
_entity_poly.pdbx_strand_id
1 'polypeptide(L)'
;GTLAEKLRAGGAGIPAFFTKTGVGTIVADGKELREFDGETYVMERSLVPEVSLVKADVADKSGNLRFNLTARNFNPAAATAGKVCIVEVEKIVEVGE
;
A
#
# COMPACT_ATOMS: atom_id res chain seq x y z
N GLY A 1 5.29 -7.39 4.85
CA GLY A 1 5.48 -7.70 3.41
C GLY A 1 4.16 -7.63 2.67
N THR A 2 3.37 -8.69 2.73
CA THR A 2 2.12 -8.85 1.95
C THR A 2 1.16 -7.66 2.07
N LEU A 3 0.88 -7.14 3.28
CA LEU A 3 0.00 -5.97 3.43
C LEU A 3 0.48 -4.73 2.65
N ALA A 4 1.79 -4.44 2.68
CA ALA A 4 2.36 -3.30 1.97
C ALA A 4 2.21 -3.49 0.46
N GLU A 5 2.42 -4.72 -0.01
CA GLU A 5 2.29 -5.07 -1.42
C GLU A 5 0.82 -5.06 -1.89
N LYS A 6 -0.14 -5.45 -1.04
CA LYS A 6 -1.58 -5.34 -1.35
C LYS A 6 -1.99 -3.89 -1.58
N LEU A 7 -1.50 -2.95 -0.75
CA LEU A 7 -1.75 -1.52 -0.92
C LEU A 7 -1.06 -0.99 -2.18
N ARG A 8 0.23 -1.30 -2.37
CA ARG A 8 0.99 -0.88 -3.56
C ARG A 8 0.34 -1.38 -4.86
N ALA A 9 -0.06 -2.65 -4.90
CA ALA A 9 -0.76 -3.25 -6.04
C ALA A 9 -2.12 -2.56 -6.28
N GLY A 10 -2.86 -2.24 -5.21
CA GLY A 10 -4.12 -1.51 -5.29
C GLY A 10 -3.95 -0.15 -5.96
N GLY A 11 -3.01 0.66 -5.49
CA GLY A 11 -2.73 1.98 -6.07
C GLY A 11 -2.13 1.93 -7.49
N ALA A 12 -1.54 0.80 -7.89
CA ALA A 12 -1.02 0.59 -9.24
C ALA A 12 -2.05 -0.03 -10.20
N GLY A 13 -3.30 -0.29 -9.76
CA GLY A 13 -4.32 -0.93 -10.59
C GLY A 13 -4.07 -2.43 -10.85
N ILE A 14 -3.22 -3.09 -10.06
CA ILE A 14 -2.93 -4.52 -10.17
C ILE A 14 -3.95 -5.28 -9.31
N PRO A 15 -4.80 -6.15 -9.88
CA PRO A 15 -5.89 -6.79 -9.12
C PRO A 15 -5.43 -7.90 -8.18
N ALA A 16 -4.30 -8.54 -8.48
CA ALA A 16 -3.72 -9.62 -7.69
C ALA A 16 -2.24 -9.81 -8.01
N PHE A 17 -1.50 -10.41 -7.07
CA PHE A 17 -0.10 -10.80 -7.24
C PHE A 17 0.18 -12.11 -6.50
N PHE A 18 1.26 -12.80 -6.87
CA PHE A 18 1.72 -14.02 -6.20
C PHE A 18 2.88 -13.70 -5.27
N THR A 19 2.90 -14.31 -4.07
CA THR A 19 3.99 -14.16 -3.10
C THR A 19 4.28 -15.49 -2.40
N LYS A 20 5.55 -15.71 -2.03
CA LYS A 20 5.97 -16.89 -1.24
C LYS A 20 5.59 -16.75 0.24
N THR A 21 5.33 -15.52 0.70
CA THR A 21 5.00 -15.25 2.11
C THR A 21 3.63 -15.85 2.46
N GLY A 22 3.62 -16.76 3.44
CA GLY A 22 2.40 -17.39 3.96
C GLY A 22 2.07 -18.78 3.39
N VAL A 23 2.84 -19.26 2.39
CA VAL A 23 2.72 -20.63 1.88
C VAL A 23 2.95 -21.65 3.01
N GLY A 24 2.10 -22.68 3.08
CA GLY A 24 2.14 -23.71 4.12
C GLY A 24 1.69 -23.25 5.52
N THR A 25 1.08 -22.07 5.63
CA THR A 25 0.50 -21.55 6.88
C THR A 25 -0.99 -21.30 6.71
N ILE A 26 -1.69 -21.04 7.82
CA ILE A 26 -3.12 -20.65 7.82
C ILE A 26 -3.45 -19.44 6.92
N VAL A 27 -2.45 -18.61 6.59
CA VAL A 27 -2.64 -17.46 5.70
C VAL A 27 -2.97 -17.92 4.28
N ALA A 28 -2.55 -19.11 3.86
CA ALA A 28 -2.82 -19.66 2.54
C ALA A 28 -4.18 -20.35 2.41
N ASP A 29 -4.89 -20.59 3.51
CA ASP A 29 -6.14 -21.34 3.52
C ASP A 29 -7.20 -20.68 2.64
N GLY A 30 -7.76 -21.45 1.70
CA GLY A 30 -8.78 -20.98 0.76
C GLY A 30 -8.29 -20.02 -0.33
N LYS A 31 -6.98 -19.77 -0.43
CA LYS A 31 -6.39 -18.94 -1.50
C LYS A 31 -5.87 -19.80 -2.65
N GLU A 32 -5.80 -19.19 -3.82
CA GLU A 32 -5.18 -19.84 -4.98
C GLU A 32 -3.67 -20.01 -4.75
N LEU A 33 -3.19 -21.22 -5.02
CA LEU A 33 -1.76 -21.53 -5.03
C LEU A 33 -1.31 -21.78 -6.47
N ARG A 34 -0.10 -21.34 -6.79
CA ARG A 34 0.50 -21.58 -8.10
C ARG A 34 1.98 -21.84 -7.97
N GLU A 35 2.47 -22.80 -8.75
CA GLU A 35 3.91 -23.07 -8.86
C GLU A 35 4.53 -22.18 -9.93
N PHE A 36 5.68 -21.60 -9.60
CA PHE A 36 6.56 -20.93 -10.53
C PHE A 36 7.98 -21.44 -10.28
N ASP A 37 8.63 -21.96 -11.31
CA ASP A 37 10.03 -22.41 -11.25
C ASP A 37 10.35 -23.39 -10.10
N GLY A 38 9.45 -24.35 -9.84
CA GLY A 38 9.60 -25.34 -8.77
C GLY A 38 9.25 -24.85 -7.36
N GLU A 39 8.76 -23.61 -7.23
CA GLU A 39 8.43 -23.00 -5.96
C GLU A 39 6.93 -22.65 -5.91
N THR A 40 6.28 -22.94 -4.78
CA THR A 40 4.85 -22.62 -4.59
C THR A 40 4.67 -21.20 -4.07
N TYR A 41 3.69 -20.49 -4.61
CA TYR A 41 3.31 -19.13 -4.23
C TYR A 41 1.80 -19.07 -3.95
N VAL A 42 1.40 -18.14 -3.08
CA VAL A 42 -0.01 -17.84 -2.80
C VAL A 42 -0.45 -16.56 -3.52
N MET A 43 -1.63 -16.59 -4.13
CA MET A 43 -2.26 -15.43 -4.74
C MET A 43 -2.89 -14.53 -3.68
N GLU A 44 -2.52 -13.26 -3.70
CA GLU A 44 -3.09 -12.21 -2.87
C GLU A 44 -3.78 -11.17 -3.75
N ARG A 45 -5.00 -10.79 -3.36
CA ARG A 45 -5.76 -9.71 -3.99
C ARG A 45 -5.19 -8.37 -3.56
N SER A 46 -5.23 -7.35 -4.41
CA SER A 46 -4.92 -5.99 -3.94
C SER A 46 -5.94 -5.49 -2.93
N LEU A 47 -5.53 -4.49 -2.14
CA LEU A 47 -6.39 -3.81 -1.17
C LEU A 47 -6.66 -2.39 -1.70
N VAL A 48 -7.93 -2.09 -1.96
CA VAL A 48 -8.40 -0.80 -2.47
C VAL A 48 -9.48 -0.28 -1.53
N PRO A 49 -9.12 0.50 -0.48
CA PRO A 49 -10.10 1.04 0.45
C PRO A 49 -10.89 2.21 -0.16
N GLU A 50 -12.12 2.44 0.31
CA GLU A 50 -12.90 3.63 -0.10
C GLU A 50 -12.25 4.92 0.41
N VAL A 51 -11.70 4.89 1.63
CA VAL A 51 -11.00 6.02 2.25
C VAL A 51 -9.65 5.56 2.78
N SER A 52 -8.60 6.33 2.53
CA SER A 52 -7.29 6.19 3.17
C SER A 52 -7.01 7.41 4.05
N LEU A 53 -6.58 7.13 5.29
CA LEU A 53 -6.14 8.15 6.24
C LEU A 53 -4.63 8.08 6.33
N VAL A 54 -3.97 9.21 6.10
CA VAL A 54 -2.52 9.29 5.93
C VAL A 54 -1.96 10.39 6.82
N LYS A 55 -0.79 10.17 7.41
CA LYS A 55 -0.02 11.17 8.13
C LYS A 55 1.23 11.55 7.34
N ALA A 56 1.43 12.84 7.10
CA ALA A 56 2.66 13.38 6.55
C ALA A 56 3.20 14.50 7.44
N ASP A 57 4.46 14.89 7.20
CA ASP A 57 5.14 15.95 7.94
C ASP A 57 4.77 17.32 7.33
N VAL A 58 4.95 17.46 6.02
CA VAL A 58 4.64 18.68 5.27
C VAL A 58 3.80 18.34 4.04
N ALA A 59 2.80 19.17 3.74
CA ALA A 59 2.13 19.16 2.45
C ALA A 59 2.14 20.56 1.80
N ASP A 60 2.20 20.62 0.47
CA ASP A 60 1.86 21.85 -0.24
C ASP A 60 0.36 21.89 -0.61
N LYS A 61 -0.11 23.04 -1.10
CA LYS A 61 -1.51 23.21 -1.53
C LYS A 61 -1.91 22.38 -2.77
N SER A 62 -0.96 21.78 -3.48
CA SER A 62 -1.25 20.85 -4.59
C SER A 62 -1.37 19.40 -4.12
N GLY A 63 -1.04 19.10 -2.87
CA GLY A 63 -1.08 17.76 -2.29
C GLY A 63 0.24 16.99 -2.38
N ASN A 64 1.36 17.64 -2.72
CA ASN A 64 2.68 17.00 -2.60
C ASN A 64 3.00 16.78 -1.13
N LEU A 65 3.48 15.57 -0.78
CA LEU A 65 3.72 15.17 0.60
C LEU A 65 5.20 14.89 0.88
N ARG A 66 5.70 15.40 2.00
CA ARG A 66 6.95 14.96 2.61
C ARG A 66 6.67 14.21 3.90
N PHE A 67 7.38 13.11 4.11
CA PHE A 67 7.28 12.28 5.31
C PHE A 67 8.56 12.39 6.14
N ASN A 68 8.43 12.29 7.47
CA ASN A 68 9.57 12.33 8.37
C ASN A 68 10.07 10.91 8.71
N LEU A 69 11.23 10.54 8.17
CA LEU A 69 11.93 9.28 8.49
C LEU A 69 11.00 8.05 8.48
N THR A 70 10.94 7.30 9.59
CA THR A 70 10.17 6.05 9.72
C THR A 70 8.67 6.28 9.90
N ALA A 71 8.23 7.52 10.17
CA ALA A 71 6.81 7.87 10.13
C ALA A 71 6.23 7.74 8.71
N ARG A 72 7.07 7.64 7.67
CA ARG A 72 6.67 7.36 6.30
C ARG A 72 5.97 6.00 6.14
N ASN A 73 6.47 4.96 6.80
CA ASN A 73 5.98 3.57 6.74
C ASN A 73 4.99 3.22 5.58
N PHE A 74 3.71 2.99 5.87
CA PHE A 74 2.66 2.62 4.92
C PHE A 74 1.97 3.82 4.28
N ASN A 75 2.24 5.04 4.75
CA ASN A 75 1.52 6.25 4.35
C ASN A 75 1.48 6.45 2.81
N PRO A 76 2.61 6.39 2.06
CA PRO A 76 2.56 6.50 0.61
C PRO A 76 1.74 5.40 -0.08
N ALA A 77 1.85 4.15 0.38
CA ALA A 77 1.12 3.04 -0.22
C ALA A 77 -0.39 3.10 0.08
N ALA A 78 -0.77 3.56 1.27
CA ALA A 78 -2.16 3.81 1.62
C ALA A 78 -2.74 5.00 0.84
N ALA A 79 -1.96 6.06 0.66
CA ALA A 79 -2.36 7.24 -0.10
C ALA A 79 -2.76 6.90 -1.54
N THR A 80 -1.99 6.04 -2.21
CA THR A 80 -2.26 5.66 -3.60
C THR A 80 -3.35 4.61 -3.74
N ALA A 81 -3.57 3.78 -2.71
CA ALA A 81 -4.56 2.70 -2.77
C ALA A 81 -6.01 3.16 -2.54
N GLY A 82 -6.21 4.24 -1.78
CA GLY A 82 -7.54 4.72 -1.41
C GLY A 82 -8.23 5.49 -2.54
N LYS A 83 -9.55 5.31 -2.71
CA LYS A 83 -10.34 6.11 -3.66
C LYS A 83 -10.40 7.59 -3.24
N VAL A 84 -10.52 7.83 -1.93
CA VAL A 84 -10.41 9.15 -1.32
C VAL A 84 -9.28 9.11 -0.30
N CYS A 85 -8.26 9.96 -0.48
CA CYS A 85 -7.14 10.10 0.45
C CYS A 85 -7.31 11.36 1.28
N ILE A 86 -7.30 11.22 2.61
CA ILE A 86 -7.33 12.33 3.56
C ILE A 86 -6.00 12.32 4.31
N VAL A 87 -5.29 13.44 4.26
CA VAL A 87 -3.96 13.57 4.85
C VAL A 87 -3.98 14.58 6.00
N GLU A 88 -3.54 14.15 7.17
CA GLU A 88 -3.18 15.04 8.27
C GLU A 88 -1.70 15.44 8.16
N VAL A 89 -1.37 16.72 8.34
CA VAL A 89 0.01 17.23 8.25
C VAL A 89 0.35 18.17 9.38
N GLU A 90 1.63 18.25 9.73
CA GLU A 90 2.12 19.21 10.73
C GLU A 90 2.20 20.63 10.14
N LYS A 91 2.58 20.76 8.86
CA LYS A 91 2.71 22.05 8.17
C LYS A 91 2.13 22.00 6.77
N ILE A 92 1.37 23.04 6.41
CA ILE A 92 1.00 23.33 5.02
C ILE A 92 1.88 24.47 4.50
N VAL A 93 2.42 24.33 3.30
CA VAL A 93 3.25 25.33 2.61
C VAL A 93 2.66 25.72 1.24
N GLU A 94 3.18 26.79 0.64
CA GLU A 94 2.83 27.15 -0.73
C GLU A 94 3.45 26.18 -1.75
N VAL A 95 2.88 26.13 -2.95
CA VAL A 95 3.37 25.26 -4.02
C VAL A 95 4.77 25.71 -4.46
N GLY A 96 5.74 24.80 -4.40
CA GLY A 96 7.14 25.07 -4.78
C GLY A 96 8.07 25.44 -3.61
N GLU A 97 7.55 25.49 -2.38
CA GLU A 97 8.33 25.64 -1.14
C GLU A 97 8.72 24.28 -0.51
#